data_AF-A0A6P1WYW4-F1
#
_entry.id   AF-A0A6P1WYW4-F1
#
_cell.length_a   1.000
_cell.length_b   1.000
_cell.length_c   1.000
_cell.angle_alpha   90.00
_cell.angle_beta   90.00
_cell.angle_gamma   90.00
#
_symmetry.space_group_name_H-M   'P 1'
#
loop_
_entity.id
_entity.type
_entity.pdbx_description
1 polymer ?
#
loop_
_entity_poly.entity_id
_entity_poly.type
_entity_poly.pdbx_seq_one_letter_code
_entity_poly.pdbx_strand_id
1 'polypeptide(L)' 'MIEFRATIQKLLNSDVSGYKVYKETGISQARISDLRRGIRDLGGISLDTAEKLYTYQKEREKQD' A
#
# COMPACT_ATOMS: atom_id res chain seq x y z
N MET A 1 11.61 -8.01 8.54
CA MET A 1 11.36 -6.54 8.50
C MET A 1 11.57 -5.94 7.11
N ILE A 2 12.65 -6.29 6.39
CA ILE A 2 12.89 -5.77 5.01
C ILE A 2 11.76 -6.16 4.05
N GLU A 3 11.32 -7.42 4.08
CA GLU A 3 10.24 -7.95 3.24
C GLU A 3 8.91 -7.19 3.38
N PHE A 4 8.54 -6.80 4.61
CA PHE A 4 7.26 -6.13 4.88
C PHE A 4 7.21 -4.74 4.21
N ARG A 5 8.27 -3.94 4.44
CA ARG A 5 8.39 -2.60 3.84
C ARG A 5 8.54 -2.68 2.32
N ALA A 6 9.35 -3.63 1.81
CA ALA A 6 9.56 -3.81 0.38
C ALA A 6 8.28 -4.20 -0.36
N THR A 7 7.47 -5.09 0.23
CA THR A 7 6.16 -5.47 -0.29
C THR A 7 5.23 -4.27 -0.43
N ILE A 8 5.12 -3.42 0.61
CA ILE A 8 4.30 -2.21 0.53
C ILE A 8 4.86 -1.25 -0.53
N GLN A 9 6.18 -1.09 -0.62
CA GLN A 9 6.79 -0.23 -1.64
C GLN A 9 6.49 -0.71 -3.06
N LYS A 10 6.49 -2.03 -3.29
CA LYS A 10 6.10 -2.63 -4.58
C LYS A 10 4.67 -2.27 -4.95
N LEU A 11 3.74 -2.31 -3.99
CA LEU A 11 2.36 -1.85 -4.20
C LEU A 11 2.30 -0.36 -4.57
N LEU A 12 3.00 0.49 -3.82
CA LEU A 12 3.00 1.94 -4.05
C LEU A 12 3.55 2.27 -5.45
N ASN A 13 4.57 1.54 -5.91
CA ASN A 13 5.16 1.72 -7.23
C ASN A 13 4.39 1.03 -8.37
N SER A 14 3.32 0.28 -8.08
CA SER A 14 2.54 -0.45 -9.09
C SER A 14 1.46 0.41 -9.75
N ASP A 15 1.03 -0.01 -10.94
CA ASP A 15 -0.03 0.65 -11.73
C ASP A 15 -1.45 0.44 -11.19
N VAL A 16 -1.60 -0.22 -10.03
CA VAL A 16 -2.92 -0.39 -9.42
C VAL A 16 -3.50 0.99 -9.08
N SER A 17 -4.73 1.22 -9.51
CA SER A 17 -5.40 2.49 -9.24
C SER A 17 -5.62 2.68 -7.74
N GLY A 18 -5.49 3.92 -7.27
CA GLY A 18 -5.80 4.25 -5.88
C GLY A 18 -7.24 3.87 -5.50
N TYR A 19 -8.17 3.98 -6.45
CA TYR A 19 -9.55 3.52 -6.30
C TYR A 19 -9.66 2.02 -5.99
N LYS A 20 -8.91 1.16 -6.69
CA LYS A 20 -8.93 -0.28 -6.44
C LYS A 20 -8.38 -0.61 -5.05
N VAL A 21 -7.25 -0.01 -4.68
CA VAL A 21 -6.69 -0.17 -3.32
C VAL A 21 -7.69 0.31 -2.27
N TYR A 22 -8.34 1.45 -2.48
CA TYR A 22 -9.37 1.96 -1.56
C TYR A 22 -10.55 0.99 -1.40
N LYS A 23 -11.08 0.45 -2.50
CA LYS A 23 -12.22 -0.46 -2.47
C LYS A 23 -11.94 -1.73 -1.64
N GLU A 24 -10.70 -2.23 -1.69
CA GLU A 24 -10.33 -3.49 -1.06
C GLU A 24 -9.74 -3.30 0.35
N THR A 25 -9.08 -2.16 0.62
CA THR A 25 -8.39 -1.92 1.91
C THR A 25 -9.07 -0.88 2.80
N GLY A 26 -9.99 -0.08 2.26
CA GLY A 26 -10.58 1.09 2.93
C GLY A 26 -9.63 2.28 3.08
N ILE A 27 -8.38 2.21 2.61
CA ILE A 27 -7.41 3.30 2.70
C ILE A 27 -7.74 4.36 1.64
N SER A 28 -7.91 5.62 2.06
CA SER A 28 -8.32 6.68 1.13
C SER A 28 -7.34 6.86 -0.04
N GLN A 29 -7.90 7.16 -1.21
CA GLN A 29 -7.11 7.41 -2.42
C GLN A 29 -6.11 8.56 -2.24
N ALA A 30 -6.49 9.59 -1.47
CA ALA A 30 -5.61 10.70 -1.12
C ALA A 30 -4.39 10.21 -0.33
N ARG A 31 -4.58 9.33 0.66
CA ARG A 31 -3.49 8.77 1.46
C ARG A 31 -2.56 7.89 0.63
N ILE A 32 -3.11 7.10 -0.30
CA ILE A 32 -2.32 6.31 -1.26
C ILE A 32 -1.51 7.24 -2.18
N SER A 33 -2.12 8.31 -2.68
CA SER A 33 -1.46 9.32 -3.52
C SER A 33 -0.32 10.03 -2.79
N ASP A 34 -0.54 10.45 -1.53
CA ASP A 34 0.48 11.07 -0.69
C ASP A 34 1.69 10.15 -0.49
N LEU A 35 1.45 8.86 -0.24
CA LEU A 35 2.49 7.85 -0.07
C LEU A 35 3.28 7.63 -1.37
N ARG A 36 2.60 7.57 -2.52
CA ARG A 36 3.25 7.44 -3.84
C ARG A 36 4.11 8.64 -4.20
N ARG A 37 3.67 9.84 -3.81
CA ARG A 37 4.37 11.10 -4.06
C ARG A 37 5.47 11.40 -3.05
N GLY A 38 5.63 10.57 -2.02
CA GLY A 38 6.59 10.81 -0.94
C GLY A 38 6.23 12.00 -0.04
N ILE A 39 5.00 12.51 -0.12
CA ILE A 39 4.49 13.56 0.80
C ILE A 39 4.39 13.00 2.21
N ARG A 40 4.04 11.71 2.32
CA ARG A 40 4.05 10.95 3.58
C ARG A 40 5.08 9.84 3.47
N ASP A 41 5.91 9.70 4.50
CA ASP A 41 6.83 8.56 4.60
C ASP A 41 6.10 7.30 5.07
N LEU A 42 6.49 6.17 4.49
CA LEU A 42 6.01 4.84 4.88
C LEU A 42 6.44 4.49 6.31
N GLY A 43 7.52 5.07 6.83
CA GLY A 43 7.92 4.92 8.23
C GLY A 43 6.98 5.63 9.22
N GLY A 44 6.15 6.57 8.76
CA GLY A 44 5.28 7.40 9.59
C GLY A 44 3.79 7.04 9.54
N ILE A 45 3.40 5.92 8.92
CA ILE A 45 2.00 5.48 8.90
C ILE A 45 1.64 4.60 10.10
N SER A 46 0.35 4.46 10.40
CA SER A 46 -0.11 3.54 11.44
C SER A 46 0.15 2.09 11.03
N LEU A 47 0.36 1.23 12.02
CA LEU A 47 0.54 -0.21 11.81
C LEU A 47 -0.64 -0.82 11.03
N ASP A 48 -1.87 -0.47 11.40
CA ASP A 48 -3.10 -0.89 10.68
C ASP A 48 -3.06 -0.53 9.18
N THR A 49 -2.61 0.68 8.84
CA THR A 49 -2.48 1.08 7.42
C THR A 49 -1.42 0.23 6.73
N ALA A 50 -0.29 -0.02 7.40
CA ALA A 50 0.80 -0.81 6.83
C ALA A 50 0.39 -2.28 6.62
N GLU A 51 -0.29 -2.89 7.59
CA GLU A 51 -0.77 -4.28 7.52
C GLU A 51 -1.78 -4.48 6.40
N LYS A 52 -2.72 -3.54 6.22
CA LYS A 52 -3.69 -3.56 5.11
C LYS A 52 -3.01 -3.48 3.74
N LEU A 53 -2.06 -2.56 3.56
CA LEU A 53 -1.31 -2.43 2.31
C LEU A 53 -0.45 -3.67 2.02
N TYR A 54 0.20 -4.22 3.04
CA TYR A 54 0.99 -5.44 2.92
C TYR A 54 0.12 -6.63 2.50
N THR A 55 -0.99 -6.85 3.21
CA THR A 55 -1.91 -7.95 2.97
C THR A 55 -2.47 -7.89 1.54
N TYR A 56 -2.92 -6.70 1.13
CA TYR A 56 -3.40 -6.45 -0.23
C TYR A 56 -2.38 -6.86 -1.29
N GLN A 57 -1.11 -6.47 -1.13
CA GLN A 57 -0.07 -6.86 -2.08
C GLN A 57 0.22 -8.36 -2.07
N LYS A 58 0.22 -9.00 -0.89
CA LYS A 58 0.41 -10.45 -0.77
C LYS A 58 -0.72 -11.24 -1.42
N GLU A 59 -1.95 -10.74 -1.35
CA GLU A 59 -3.11 -11.36 -2.00
C GLU A 59 -3.02 -11.24 -3.52
N ARG A 60 -2.62 -10.09 -4.05
CA ARG A 60 -2.35 -9.91 -5.48
C ARG A 60 -1.32 -10.88 -6.02
N GLU A 61 -0.21 -11.06 -5.30
CA GLU A 61 0.87 -11.99 -5.70
C GLU A 61 0.49 -13.47 -5.67
N LYS A 62 -0.61 -13.83 -4.99
CA LYS A 62 -1.14 -15.21 -4.99
C LYS A 62 -2.10 -15.45 -6.16
N GLN A 63 -2.56 -14.39 -6.83
CA GLN A 63 -3.51 -14.45 -7.94
C GLN A 63 -2.82 -14.38 -9.31
N ASP A 64 -1.54 -14.03 -9.33
CA ASP A 64 -0.63 -14.10 -10.49
C ASP A 64 0.10 -15.45 -10.53
#